data_AF-A0A929BS18-F1
#
_entry.id   AF-A0A929BS18-F1
#
_cell.length_a   1.000
_cell.length_b   1.000
_cell.length_c   1.000
_cell.angle_alpha   90.00
_cell.angle_beta   90.00
_cell.angle_gamma   90.00
#
_symmetry.space_group_name_H-M   'P 1'
#
loop_
_entity.id
_entity.type
_entity.pdbx_description
1 polymer ?
#
loop_
_entity_poly.entity_id
_entity_poly.type
_entity_poly.pdbx_seq_one_letter_code
_entity_poly.pdbx_strand_id
1 'polypeptide(L)' 'MTDKLSKTYNPKEHEERIYQWWEEQGYFRPEKQVELGLASEDGPRWCITMPPPNVTGALH' A
#
# COMPACT_ATOMS: atom_id res chain seq x y z
N MET A 1 15.24 -8.22 -20.80
CA MET A 1 14.38 -9.43 -20.85
C MET A 1 12.98 -8.97 -21.17
N THR A 2 12.40 -9.42 -22.29
CA THR A 2 11.07 -8.96 -22.72
C THR A 2 10.03 -9.86 -22.08
N ASP A 3 9.67 -9.55 -20.83
CA ASP A 3 8.59 -10.24 -20.13
C ASP A 3 7.28 -9.96 -20.86
N LYS A 4 6.75 -10.95 -21.56
CA LYS A 4 5.44 -10.85 -22.20
C LYS A 4 4.39 -10.90 -21.10
N LEU A 5 3.70 -9.79 -20.89
CA LEU A 5 2.47 -9.75 -20.09
C LEU A 5 1.56 -10.90 -20.53
N SER A 6 1.10 -11.70 -19.55
CA SER A 6 0.10 -12.73 -19.79
C SER A 6 -1.10 -12.10 -20.51
N LYS A 7 -1.65 -12.82 -21.51
CA LYS A 7 -2.89 -12.39 -22.17
C LYS A 7 -4.10 -12.40 -21.23
N THR A 8 -3.99 -13.15 -20.13
CA THR A 8 -5.02 -13.26 -19.11
C THR A 8 -4.53 -12.64 -17.81
N TYR A 9 -5.27 -11.65 -17.32
CA TYR A 9 -5.01 -11.00 -16.04
C TYR A 9 -5.38 -11.93 -14.88
N ASN A 10 -4.47 -12.10 -13.93
CA ASN A 10 -4.73 -12.78 -12.65
C ASN A 10 -4.70 -11.73 -11.52
N PRO A 11 -5.87 -11.28 -11.03
CA PRO A 11 -5.94 -10.24 -10.00
C PRO A 11 -5.22 -10.65 -8.71
N LYS A 12 -5.38 -11.91 -8.30
CA LYS A 12 -4.81 -12.42 -7.04
C LYS A 12 -3.29 -12.27 -7.02
N GLU A 13 -2.61 -12.80 -8.03
CA GLU A 13 -1.15 -12.72 -8.12
C GLU A 13 -0.66 -11.28 -8.30
N HIS A 14 -1.42 -10.47 -9.05
CA HIS A 14 -1.03 -9.11 -9.33
C HIS A 14 -1.13 -8.20 -8.10
N GLU A 15 -2.26 -8.25 -7.40
CA GLU A 15 -2.55 -7.46 -6.21
C GLU A 15 -1.63 -7.87 -5.05
N GLU A 16 -1.43 -9.16 -4.83
CA GLU A 16 -0.54 -9.66 -3.77
C GLU A 16 0.91 -9.18 -3.96
N ARG A 17 1.42 -9.26 -5.19
CA ARG A 17 2.77 -8.76 -5.53
C ARG A 17 2.91 -7.25 -5.31
N ILE A 18 1.91 -6.46 -5.72
CA ILE A 18 1.95 -5.00 -5.55
C ILE A 18 1.87 -4.63 -4.06
N TYR A 19 1.01 -5.30 -3.31
CA TYR A 19 0.85 -5.07 -1.89
C TYR A 19 2.16 -5.33 -1.14
N GLN A 20 2.78 -6.49 -1.39
CA GLN A 20 4.09 -6.84 -0.82
C GLN A 20 5.15 -5.80 -1.20
N TRP A 21 5.19 -5.40 -2.47
CA TRP A 21 6.13 -4.35 -2.91
C TRP A 21 5.92 -3.03 -2.16
N TRP A 22 4.68 -2.55 -1.99
CA TRP A 22 4.40 -1.34 -1.20
C TRP A 22 4.81 -1.45 0.27
N GLU A 23 4.60 -2.61 0.87
CA GLU A 23 5.00 -2.89 2.24
C GLU A 23 6.53 -2.88 2.39
N GLU A 24 7.25 -3.55 1.47
CA GLU A 24 8.71 -3.59 1.43
C GLU A 24 9.33 -2.19 1.20
N GLN A 25 8.74 -1.39 0.32
CA GLN A 25 9.18 0.00 0.10
C GLN A 25 8.84 0.93 1.27
N GLY A 26 8.04 0.48 2.23
CA GLY A 26 7.69 1.27 3.42
C GLY A 26 6.64 2.35 3.16
N TYR A 27 5.85 2.25 2.10
CA TYR A 27 4.82 3.25 1.79
C TYR A 27 3.67 3.27 2.81
N PHE A 28 3.46 2.17 3.54
CA PHE A 28 2.50 2.10 4.64
C PHE A 28 3.05 2.60 5.98
N ARG A 29 4.22 3.23 5.98
CA ARG A 29 4.91 3.74 7.17
C ARG A 29 5.08 5.26 7.07
N PRO A 30 4.14 6.05 7.64
CA PRO A 30 4.22 7.50 7.62
C PRO A 30 5.54 8.05 8.15
N GLU A 31 6.15 7.39 9.13
CA GLU A 31 7.42 7.77 9.74
C GLU A 31 8.63 7.70 8.78
N LYS A 32 8.52 6.93 7.69
CA LYS A 32 9.58 6.80 6.67
C LYS A 32 9.44 7.76 5.50
N GLN A 33 8.31 8.46 5.36
CA GLN A 33 8.02 9.22 4.14
C GLN A 33 8.99 10.39 3.91
N VAL A 34 9.52 10.99 4.99
CA VAL A 34 10.57 12.02 4.91
C VAL A 34 11.88 11.41 4.42
N GLU A 35 12.31 10.27 4.97
CA GLU A 35 13.53 9.56 4.55
C GLU A 35 13.46 9.14 3.07
N LEU A 36 12.28 8.75 2.60
CA LEU A 36 12.02 8.39 1.21
C LEU A 36 11.95 9.60 0.25
N GLY A 37 12.03 10.82 0.77
CA GLY A 37 11.88 12.05 -0.03
C GLY A 37 10.47 12.26 -0.60
N LEU A 38 9.47 11.58 -0.04
CA LEU A 38 8.06 11.65 -0.45
C LEU A 38 7.26 12.65 0.39
N ALA A 39 7.81 13.10 1.52
CA ALA A 39 7.23 14.11 2.40
C ALA A 39 8.31 15.10 2.90
N SER A 40 7.87 16.26 3.36
CA SER A 40 8.71 17.26 4.02
C SER A 40 8.46 17.24 5.52
N GLU A 41 9.50 17.47 6.33
CA GLU A 41 9.38 17.58 7.80
C GLU A 41 8.41 18.70 8.22
N ASP A 42 8.42 19.80 7.48
CA ASP A 42 7.55 20.98 7.68
C ASP A 42 6.26 20.92 6.85
N GLY A 43 5.97 19.77 6.24
CA GLY A 43 4.78 19.57 5.42
C GLY A 43 3.48 19.58 6.23
N PRO A 44 2.34 19.92 5.60
CA PRO A 44 1.04 19.85 6.25
C PRO A 44 0.72 18.40 6.64
N ARG A 45 0.30 18.21 7.90
CA ARG A 45 -0.05 16.89 8.45
C ARG A 45 -1.54 16.62 8.26
N TRP A 46 -1.86 15.39 7.90
CA TRP A 46 -3.23 14.93 7.76
C TRP A 46 -3.38 13.56 8.41
N CYS A 47 -4.61 13.26 8.83
CA CYS A 47 -4.97 11.98 9.40
C CYS A 47 -6.29 11.55 8.75
N ILE A 48 -6.31 10.37 8.12
CA ILE A 48 -7.54 9.74 7.66
C ILE A 48 -7.81 8.59 8.63
N THR A 49 -8.81 8.75 9.49
CA THR A 49 -9.21 7.73 10.45
C THR A 49 -10.20 6.77 9.81
N MET A 50 -9.94 5.47 9.94
CA MET A 50 -10.96 4.44 9.69
C MET A 50 -11.50 3.97 11.04
N PRO A 51 -12.84 3.88 11.22
CA PRO A 51 -13.39 3.30 12.43
C PRO A 51 -12.92 1.84 12.56
N PRO A 52 -12.68 1.35 13.78
CA PRO A 52 -12.28 -0.04 13.97
C PRO A 52 -13.35 -0.97 13.40
N PRO A 53 -12.95 -2.06 12.72
CA PRO A 53 -13.92 -3.00 12.17
C PRO A 53 -14.66 -3.71 13.31
N ASN A 54 -15.92 -4.07 13.07
CA ASN A 54 -16.65 -4.98 13.96
C ASN A 54 -16.03 -6.38 13.86
N VAL A 55 -15.43 -6.85 14.96
CA VAL A 55 -14.63 -8.10 15.01
C VAL A 55 -15.50 -9.37 14.99
N THR A 56 -16.82 -9.24 15.07
CA THR A 56 -17.76 -10.36 15.20
C THR A 56 -18.26 -10.93 13.86
N GLY A 57 -17.84 -10.39 12.72
CA GLY A 57 -18.27 -10.83 11.39
C GLY A 57 -17.22 -10.60 10.30
N ALA A 58 -17.45 -11.19 9.12
CA ALA A 58 -16.68 -10.83 7.94
C ALA A 58 -17.03 -9.42 7.47
N LEU A 59 -16.08 -8.75 6.83
CA LEU A 59 -16.37 -7.53 6.07
C LEU A 59 -17.39 -7.87 4.98
N HIS A 60 -18.44 -7.05 4.86
CA HIS A 60 -19.50 -7.18 3.85
C HIS A 60 -19.43 -6.02 2.86
#